data_AF-A0A820Z8D0-F1
#
_entry.id   AF-A0A820Z8D0-F1
#
_cell.length_a   1.000
_cell.length_b   1.000
_cell.length_c   1.000
_cell.angle_alpha   90.00
_cell.angle_beta   90.00
_cell.angle_gamma   90.00
#
_symmetry.space_group_name_H-M   'P 1'
#
loop_
_entity.id
_entity.type
_entity.pdbx_description
1 polymer ?
#
loop_
_entity_poly.entity_id
_entity_poly.type
_entity_poly.pdbx_seq_one_letter_code
_entity_poly.pdbx_strand_id
1 'polypeptide(L)'
;MEESIVQPDVLSKRSKFTYSVGHVLNDVTAAMWLSYFIVFYYRVMNFINAPAGYFFLIGQIVDAVSTIFVSLASDRTQTGLFHYGKRKTWHLIGVVCVLISFPFCFNLCIGCQNSKFWIQFIYYAIFITIFQFGWASSQVAHLAMINELTHKDGERVALNSYRYAWTFLSSTSLYATASFFF
;
A
#
# COMPACT_ATOMS: atom_id res chain seq x y z
N MET A 1 -14.27 -28.95 27.41
CA MET A 1 -14.57 -29.56 26.10
C MET A 1 -14.46 -28.44 25.10
N GLU A 2 -13.22 -28.11 24.73
CA GLU A 2 -12.94 -27.10 23.70
C GLU A 2 -13.32 -27.73 22.37
N GLU A 3 -14.32 -27.17 21.69
CA GLU A 3 -14.59 -27.48 20.30
C GLU A 3 -13.33 -27.13 19.49
N SER A 4 -12.55 -28.14 19.15
CA SER A 4 -11.53 -28.05 18.11
C SER A 4 -12.26 -27.73 16.82
N ILE A 5 -12.28 -26.45 16.45
CA ILE A 5 -12.73 -26.00 15.13
C ILE A 5 -11.85 -26.73 14.11
N VAL A 6 -12.41 -27.78 13.50
CA VAL A 6 -11.80 -28.48 12.37
C VAL A 6 -11.72 -27.48 11.23
N GLN A 7 -10.60 -26.76 11.13
CA GLN A 7 -10.34 -25.89 10.00
C GLN A 7 -10.23 -26.77 8.74
N PRO A 8 -10.90 -26.40 7.63
CA PRO A 8 -10.92 -27.22 6.43
C PRO A 8 -9.50 -27.45 5.91
N ASP A 9 -9.21 -28.67 5.46
CA ASP A 9 -7.88 -29.12 5.06
C ASP A 9 -7.23 -28.29 3.93
N VAL A 10 -8.03 -27.55 3.16
CA VAL A 10 -7.58 -26.74 2.02
C VAL A 10 -8.43 -25.46 1.93
N LEU A 11 -7.78 -24.30 1.80
CA LEU A 11 -8.48 -23.03 1.63
C LEU A 11 -9.23 -23.01 0.28
N SER A 12 -10.45 -22.48 0.26
CA SER A 12 -11.22 -22.33 -0.98
C SER A 12 -10.44 -21.55 -2.04
N LYS A 13 -10.51 -22.00 -3.29
CA LYS A 13 -9.89 -21.32 -4.44
C LYS A 13 -10.30 -19.84 -4.53
N ARG A 14 -11.55 -19.53 -4.18
CA ARG A 14 -12.06 -18.15 -4.14
C ARG A 14 -11.31 -17.31 -3.11
N SER A 15 -11.12 -17.83 -1.89
CA SER A 15 -10.39 -17.12 -0.83
C SER A 15 -8.92 -16.90 -1.20
N LYS A 16 -8.26 -17.89 -1.82
CA LYS A 16 -6.88 -17.74 -2.34
C LYS A 16 -6.82 -16.60 -3.37
N PHE A 17 -7.75 -16.60 -4.33
CA PHE A 17 -7.81 -15.57 -5.36
C PHE A 17 -8.09 -14.17 -4.78
N THR A 18 -9.12 -14.02 -3.94
CA THR A 18 -9.47 -12.73 -3.33
C THR A 18 -8.35 -12.19 -2.44
N TYR A 19 -7.67 -13.05 -1.68
CA TYR A 19 -6.51 -12.66 -0.88
C TYR A 19 -5.40 -12.09 -1.78
N SER A 20 -5.01 -12.79 -2.85
CA SER A 20 -3.91 -12.34 -3.69
C SER A 20 -4.25 -11.08 -4.49
N VAL A 21 -5.46 -10.99 -5.05
CA VAL A 21 -5.92 -9.82 -5.81
C VAL A 21 -6.11 -8.59 -4.92
N GLY A 22 -6.51 -8.78 -3.65
CA GLY A 22 -6.70 -7.68 -2.69
C GLY A 22 -5.45 -6.83 -2.43
N HIS A 23 -4.27 -7.32 -2.81
CA HIS A 23 -3.02 -6.60 -2.65
C HIS A 23 -2.58 -5.76 -3.87
N VAL A 24 -3.19 -5.99 -5.04
CA VAL A 24 -2.74 -5.44 -6.33
C VAL A 24 -2.67 -3.91 -6.32
N LEU A 25 -3.62 -3.21 -5.68
CA LEU A 25 -3.57 -1.75 -5.58
C LEU A 25 -2.29 -1.27 -4.89
N ASN A 26 -1.90 -1.94 -3.80
CA ASN A 26 -0.70 -1.59 -3.05
C ASN A 26 0.57 -1.85 -3.88
N ASP A 27 0.58 -2.94 -4.65
CA ASP A 27 1.69 -3.30 -5.54
C ASP A 27 1.85 -2.33 -6.72
N VAL A 28 0.76 -1.95 -7.38
CA VAL A 28 0.79 -0.98 -8.49
C VAL A 28 1.29 0.38 -7.99
N THR A 29 0.75 0.87 -6.88
CA THR A 29 1.15 2.17 -6.31
C THR A 29 2.59 2.16 -5.80
N ALA A 30 3.07 1.04 -5.23
CA ALA A 30 4.48 0.87 -4.86
C ALA A 30 5.41 0.93 -6.07
N ALA A 31 5.06 0.21 -7.15
CA ALA A 31 5.83 0.21 -8.38
C ALA A 31 5.94 1.63 -8.96
N MET A 32 4.83 2.37 -9.00
CA MET A 32 4.83 3.78 -9.42
C MET A 32 5.66 4.68 -8.50
N TRP A 33 5.51 4.53 -7.18
CA TRP A 33 6.24 5.32 -6.20
C TRP A 33 7.75 5.12 -6.33
N LEU A 34 8.22 3.87 -6.42
CA LEU A 34 9.65 3.59 -6.49
C LEU A 34 10.29 3.92 -7.84
N SER A 35 9.57 3.71 -8.94
CA SER A 35 10.14 3.88 -10.29
C SER A 35 9.91 5.27 -10.90
N TYR A 36 8.74 5.87 -10.67
CA TYR A 36 8.29 7.05 -11.40
C TYR A 36 8.25 8.33 -10.56
N PHE A 37 8.16 8.24 -9.23
CA PHE A 37 8.01 9.41 -8.36
C PHE A 37 9.08 10.50 -8.61
N ILE A 38 10.36 10.13 -8.56
CA ILE A 38 11.45 11.08 -8.76
C ILE A 38 11.41 11.65 -10.18
N VAL A 39 11.13 10.81 -11.19
CA VAL A 39 11.02 11.23 -12.58
C VAL A 39 9.90 12.26 -12.76
N PHE A 40 8.73 12.02 -12.16
CA PHE A 40 7.59 12.94 -12.20
C PHE A 40 7.93 14.29 -11.56
N TYR A 41 8.48 14.28 -10.34
CA TYR A 41 8.81 15.52 -9.62
C TYR A 41 9.94 16.31 -10.30
N TYR A 42 10.85 15.63 -10.99
CA TYR A 42 11.92 16.27 -11.73
C TYR A 42 11.44 16.81 -13.09
N ARG A 43 10.77 15.98 -13.90
CA ARG A 43 10.41 16.30 -15.29
C ARG A 43 9.12 17.10 -15.43
N VAL A 44 8.10 16.82 -14.62
CA VAL A 44 6.76 17.42 -14.76
C VAL A 44 6.62 18.62 -13.83
N MET A 45 6.97 18.45 -12.56
CA MET A 45 6.87 19.52 -11.56
C MET A 45 8.00 20.56 -11.68
N ASN A 46 9.03 20.29 -12.49
CA ASN A 46 10.20 21.15 -12.68
C ASN A 46 10.91 21.53 -11.37
N PHE A 47 10.83 20.68 -10.34
CA PHE A 47 11.63 20.89 -9.14
C PHE A 47 13.08 20.53 -9.43
N ILE A 48 13.95 21.53 -9.42
CA ILE A 48 15.39 21.34 -9.65
C ILE A 48 16.00 20.54 -8.48
N ASN A 49 16.28 19.26 -8.75
CA ASN A 49 17.10 18.33 -7.96
C ASN A 49 16.61 18.04 -6.53
N ALA A 50 17.07 18.82 -5.55
CA ALA A 50 17.00 18.47 -4.13
C ALA A 50 15.57 18.24 -3.57
N PRO A 51 14.53 19.02 -3.98
CA PRO A 51 13.19 18.85 -3.43
C PRO A 51 12.55 17.48 -3.69
N ALA A 52 12.76 16.90 -4.88
CA ALA A 52 12.20 15.59 -5.21
C ALA A 52 12.77 14.49 -4.29
N GLY A 53 14.07 14.57 -4.01
CA GLY A 53 14.73 13.68 -3.06
C GLY A 53 14.23 13.86 -1.62
N TYR A 54 13.97 15.10 -1.19
CA TYR A 54 13.40 15.37 0.14
C TYR A 54 12.01 14.77 0.32
N PHE A 55 11.12 14.91 -0.67
CA PHE A 55 9.80 14.30 -0.61
C PHE A 55 9.88 12.77 -0.56
N PHE A 56 10.75 12.18 -1.37
CA PHE A 56 10.96 10.73 -1.37
C PHE A 56 11.49 10.26 0.00
N LEU A 57 12.47 10.97 0.57
CA LEU A 57 13.04 10.66 1.88
C LEU A 57 12.00 10.78 3.00
N ILE A 58 11.18 11.84 3.01
CA ILE A 58 10.07 11.97 3.94
C ILE A 58 9.16 10.75 3.84
N GLY A 59 8.85 10.32 2.61
CA GLY A 59 8.03 9.15 2.41
C GLY A 59 8.62 7.88 3.02
N GLN A 60 9.92 7.63 2.87
CA GLN A 60 10.61 6.49 3.48
C GLN A 60 10.59 6.54 5.02
N ILE A 61 10.81 7.73 5.60
CA ILE A 61 10.77 7.91 7.06
C ILE A 61 9.35 7.63 7.59
N VAL A 62 8.33 8.19 6.93
CA VAL A 62 6.93 7.98 7.32
C VAL A 62 6.57 6.50 7.21
N ASP A 63 6.99 5.81 6.15
CA ASP A 63 6.72 4.39 5.96
C ASP A 63 7.31 3.53 7.08
N ALA A 64 8.58 3.78 7.43
CA ALA A 64 9.25 3.06 8.52
C ALA A 64 8.51 3.25 9.86
N VAL A 65 8.15 4.49 10.20
CA VAL A 65 7.40 4.81 11.42
C VAL A 65 5.99 4.20 11.39
N SER A 66 5.30 4.33 10.25
CA SER A 66 3.93 3.83 10.07
C SER A 66 3.87 2.31 10.14
N THR A 67 4.85 1.60 9.59
CA THR A 67 4.94 0.13 9.66
C THR A 67 5.05 -0.34 11.10
N ILE A 68 5.92 0.29 11.91
CA ILE A 68 6.05 -0.02 13.34
C ILE A 68 4.74 0.31 14.07
N PHE A 69 4.16 1.48 13.81
CA PHE A 69 2.92 1.88 14.45
C PHE A 69 1.76 0.92 14.12
N VAL A 70 1.54 0.62 12.83
CA VAL A 70 0.43 -0.22 12.38
C VAL A 70 0.63 -1.67 12.82
N SER A 71 1.85 -2.21 12.82
CA SER A 71 2.10 -3.56 13.33
C SER A 71 1.65 -3.69 14.79
N LEU A 72 2.03 -2.75 15.66
CA LEU A 72 1.62 -2.74 17.07
C LEU A 72 0.13 -2.45 17.26
N ALA A 73 -0.42 -1.48 16.53
CA ALA A 73 -1.81 -1.06 16.66
C ALA A 73 -2.80 -2.11 16.13
N SER A 74 -2.46 -2.76 15.00
CA SER A 74 -3.28 -3.81 14.39
C SER A 74 -3.41 -5.03 15.28
N ASP A 75 -2.36 -5.38 16.03
CA ASP A 75 -2.36 -6.50 16.96
C ASP A 75 -3.23 -6.24 18.20
N ARG A 76 -3.24 -4.99 18.70
CA ARG A 76 -4.02 -4.58 19.88
C ARG A 76 -5.50 -4.33 19.59
N THR A 77 -5.90 -4.26 18.33
CA THR A 77 -7.29 -4.02 17.93
C THR A 77 -8.14 -5.27 18.20
N GLN A 78 -8.99 -5.22 19.23
CA GLN A 78 -9.79 -6.38 19.68
C GLN A 78 -11.03 -6.63 18.81
N THR A 79 -11.76 -5.58 18.45
CA THR A 79 -12.92 -5.65 17.56
C THR A 79 -12.66 -4.77 16.34
N GLY A 80 -12.74 -5.38 15.15
CA GLY A 80 -12.64 -4.64 13.89
C GLY A 80 -13.82 -3.68 13.73
N LEU A 81 -13.65 -2.65 12.90
CA LEU A 81 -14.72 -1.69 12.61
C LEU A 81 -15.91 -2.43 12.00
N PHE A 82 -17.13 -2.18 12.50
CA PHE A 82 -18.37 -2.83 12.03
C PHE A 82 -18.33 -4.38 12.01
N HIS A 83 -17.61 -5.03 12.94
CA HIS A 83 -17.42 -6.49 12.95
C HIS A 83 -16.69 -7.07 11.71
N TYR A 84 -16.00 -6.22 10.94
CA TYR A 84 -15.32 -6.63 9.71
C TYR A 84 -14.02 -7.43 9.95
N GLY A 85 -13.61 -7.60 11.22
CA GLY A 85 -12.38 -8.28 11.62
C GLY A 85 -11.16 -7.35 11.64
N LYS A 86 -10.23 -7.59 12.58
CA LYS A 86 -9.10 -6.68 12.86
C LYS A 86 -8.21 -6.43 11.62
N ARG A 87 -7.75 -7.49 10.94
CA ARG A 87 -6.84 -7.35 9.78
C ARG A 87 -7.51 -6.71 8.58
N LYS A 88 -8.74 -7.12 8.28
CA LYS A 88 -9.52 -6.53 7.18
C LYS A 88 -9.82 -5.06 7.43
N THR A 89 -10.06 -4.65 8.67
CA THR A 89 -10.27 -3.23 9.03
C THR A 89 -9.03 -2.39 8.74
N TRP A 90 -7.85 -2.80 9.24
CA TRP A 90 -6.60 -2.08 9.00
C TRP A 90 -6.20 -2.07 7.51
N HIS A 91 -6.49 -3.16 6.80
CA HIS A 91 -6.31 -3.21 5.35
C HIS A 91 -7.25 -2.23 4.63
N LEU A 92 -8.53 -2.18 5.00
CA LEU A 92 -9.50 -1.24 4.41
C LEU A 92 -9.13 0.22 4.68
N ILE A 93 -8.73 0.56 5.91
CA ILE A 93 -8.22 1.90 6.26
C ILE A 93 -7.06 2.26 5.34
N GLY A 94 -6.10 1.35 5.17
CA GLY A 94 -4.95 1.55 4.30
C GLY A 94 -5.34 1.80 2.85
N VAL A 95 -6.23 0.97 2.29
CA VAL A 95 -6.74 1.10 0.93
C VAL A 95 -7.43 2.44 0.71
N VAL A 96 -8.29 2.88 1.64
CA VAL A 96 -8.98 4.17 1.56
C VAL A 96 -7.98 5.33 1.61
N CYS A 97 -6.99 5.28 2.51
CA CYS A 97 -5.93 6.28 2.56
C CYS A 97 -5.18 6.36 1.23
N VAL A 98 -4.75 5.23 0.67
CA VAL A 98 -4.04 5.17 -0.62
C VAL A 98 -4.90 5.74 -1.76
N LEU A 99 -6.17 5.31 -1.87
CA LEU A 99 -7.06 5.79 -2.94
C LEU A 99 -7.28 7.30 -2.90
N ILE A 100 -7.40 7.86 -1.69
CA ILE A 100 -7.61 9.29 -1.52
C ILE A 100 -6.32 10.06 -1.81
N SER A 101 -5.17 9.65 -1.27
CA SER A 101 -3.95 10.47 -1.33
C SER A 101 -3.15 10.29 -2.61
N PHE A 102 -3.13 9.09 -3.18
CA PHE A 102 -2.25 8.76 -4.31
C PHE A 102 -2.44 9.66 -5.55
N PRO A 103 -3.67 10.00 -5.98
CA PRO A 103 -3.86 10.92 -7.11
C PRO A 103 -3.29 12.31 -6.87
N PHE A 104 -3.27 12.79 -5.62
CA PHE A 104 -2.71 14.10 -5.28
C PHE A 104 -1.18 14.10 -5.21
N CYS A 105 -0.56 12.94 -5.00
CA CYS A 105 0.90 12.80 -5.08
C CYS A 105 1.45 13.02 -6.50
N PHE A 106 0.64 12.71 -7.52
CA PHE A 106 1.02 12.75 -8.94
C PHE A 106 0.20 13.76 -9.77
N ASN A 107 -0.49 14.70 -9.11
CA ASN A 107 -1.14 15.84 -9.77
C ASN A 107 -0.44 17.14 -9.44
N LEU A 108 -0.62 18.14 -10.33
CA LEU A 108 -0.25 19.52 -10.03
C LEU A 108 -1.04 20.01 -8.81
N CYS A 109 -0.39 20.74 -7.91
CA CYS A 109 -1.04 21.27 -6.72
C CYS A 109 -2.30 22.07 -7.07
N ILE A 110 -3.45 21.66 -6.54
CA ILE A 110 -4.72 22.34 -6.80
C ILE A 110 -4.75 23.64 -6.01
N GLY A 111 -4.84 24.78 -6.71
CA GLY A 111 -4.93 26.10 -6.08
C GLY A 111 -3.61 26.65 -5.52
N CYS A 112 -2.48 25.94 -5.64
CA CYS A 112 -1.17 26.42 -5.18
C CYS A 112 -0.04 26.35 -6.22
N GLN A 113 -0.38 26.23 -7.51
CA GLN A 113 0.59 26.08 -8.61
C GLN A 113 1.62 27.23 -8.68
N ASN A 114 1.20 28.47 -8.43
CA ASN A 114 2.07 29.66 -8.44
C ASN A 114 2.44 30.16 -7.05
N SER A 115 2.13 29.38 -6.01
CA SER A 115 2.43 29.74 -4.62
C SER A 115 3.91 29.51 -4.29
N LYS A 116 4.36 30.09 -3.18
CA LYS A 116 5.72 29.88 -2.65
C LYS A 116 6.01 28.39 -2.47
N PHE A 117 7.26 27.98 -2.72
CA PHE A 117 7.72 26.60 -2.58
C PHE A 117 7.31 25.94 -1.24
N TRP A 118 7.42 26.65 -0.12
CA TRP A 118 7.05 26.12 1.20
C TRP A 118 5.58 25.67 1.30
N ILE A 119 4.66 26.34 0.59
CA ILE A 119 3.25 25.97 0.59
C ILE A 119 3.04 24.67 -0.21
N GLN A 120 3.67 24.57 -1.38
CA GLN A 120 3.67 23.35 -2.18
C GLN A 120 4.34 22.19 -1.42
N PHE A 121 5.40 22.48 -0.69
CA PHE A 121 6.10 21.51 0.14
C PHE A 121 5.21 20.91 1.21
N ILE A 122 4.53 21.75 1.98
CA ILE A 122 3.59 21.28 3.01
C ILE A 122 2.45 20.49 2.37
N TYR A 123 1.91 20.96 1.24
CA TYR A 123 0.85 20.28 0.50
C TYR A 123 1.24 18.84 0.13
N TYR A 124 2.36 18.65 -0.59
CA TYR A 124 2.81 17.32 -1.00
C TYR A 124 3.23 16.46 0.19
N ALA A 125 3.90 17.04 1.19
CA ALA A 125 4.30 16.31 2.39
C ALA A 125 3.10 15.67 3.10
N ILE A 126 1.97 16.39 3.23
CA ILE A 126 0.75 15.85 3.86
C ILE A 126 0.22 14.65 3.08
N PHE A 127 0.06 14.77 1.75
CA PHE A 127 -0.46 13.67 0.94
C PHE A 127 0.48 12.47 0.89
N ILE A 128 1.79 12.71 0.83
CA ILE A 128 2.81 11.66 0.91
C ILE A 128 2.72 10.96 2.26
N THR A 129 2.57 11.70 3.37
CA THR A 129 2.42 11.09 4.69
C THR A 129 1.20 10.16 4.76
N ILE A 130 0.06 10.62 4.25
CA ILE A 130 -1.18 9.80 4.21
C ILE A 130 -0.99 8.58 3.31
N PHE A 131 -0.36 8.75 2.15
CA PHE A 131 -0.08 7.66 1.22
C PHE A 131 0.81 6.59 1.86
N GLN A 132 1.92 6.98 2.47
CA GLN A 132 2.86 6.04 3.08
C GLN A 132 2.26 5.32 4.29
N PHE A 133 1.46 6.03 5.10
CA PHE A 133 0.68 5.39 6.15
C PHE A 133 -0.30 4.36 5.58
N GLY A 134 -1.04 4.74 4.53
CA GLY A 134 -2.02 3.86 3.89
C GLY A 134 -1.39 2.62 3.27
N TRP A 135 -0.23 2.80 2.63
CA TRP A 135 0.57 1.73 2.05
C TRP A 135 1.08 0.77 3.12
N ALA A 136 1.73 1.30 4.18
CA ALA A 136 2.20 0.50 5.31
C ALA A 136 1.07 -0.28 5.98
N SER A 137 -0.09 0.37 6.18
CA SER A 137 -1.26 -0.26 6.80
C SER A 137 -1.81 -1.41 5.96
N SER A 138 -1.94 -1.19 4.65
CA SER A 138 -2.40 -2.22 3.72
C SER A 138 -1.45 -3.41 3.68
N GLN A 139 -0.14 -3.13 3.65
CA GLN A 139 0.94 -4.12 3.61
C GLN A 139 0.96 -5.01 4.86
N VAL A 140 1.07 -4.39 6.03
CA VAL A 140 1.18 -5.11 7.31
C VAL A 140 -0.06 -5.94 7.58
N ALA A 141 -1.24 -5.36 7.37
CA ALA A 141 -2.50 -6.06 7.62
C ALA A 141 -2.72 -7.23 6.65
N HIS A 142 -2.32 -7.08 5.38
CA HIS A 142 -2.41 -8.15 4.39
C HIS A 142 -1.48 -9.31 4.73
N LEU A 143 -0.20 -9.03 5.03
CA LEU A 143 0.77 -10.04 5.43
C LEU A 143 0.36 -10.77 6.71
N ALA A 144 -0.21 -10.07 7.70
CA ALA A 144 -0.69 -10.69 8.92
C ALA A 144 -1.90 -11.61 8.69
N MET A 145 -2.73 -11.32 7.69
CA MET A 145 -3.93 -12.09 7.37
C MET A 145 -3.62 -13.52 6.91
N ILE A 146 -2.45 -13.77 6.31
CA ILE A 146 -2.06 -15.11 5.85
C ILE A 146 -2.03 -16.14 7.00
N ASN A 147 -1.60 -15.69 8.19
CA ASN A 147 -1.47 -16.52 9.37
C ASN A 147 -2.83 -16.83 10.02
N GLU A 148 -3.83 -15.98 9.77
CA GLU A 148 -5.21 -16.16 10.22
C GLU A 148 -6.05 -16.98 9.22
N LEU A 149 -5.65 -17.02 7.94
CA LEU A 149 -6.32 -17.78 6.88
C LEU A 149 -5.97 -19.27 6.90
N THR A 150 -4.74 -19.63 7.28
CA THR A 150 -4.30 -21.02 7.29
C THR A 150 -3.14 -21.24 8.28
N HIS A 151 -3.14 -22.41 8.92
CA HIS A 151 -2.05 -22.89 9.79
C HIS A 151 -1.07 -23.82 9.06
N LYS A 152 -1.37 -24.25 7.83
CA LYS A 152 -0.52 -25.16 7.05
C LYS A 152 0.54 -24.37 6.28
N ASP A 153 1.81 -24.70 6.50
CA ASP A 153 2.93 -23.99 5.86
C ASP A 153 2.90 -24.10 4.33
N GLY A 154 2.54 -25.26 3.77
CA GLY A 154 2.39 -25.42 2.32
C GLY A 154 1.37 -24.48 1.70
N GLU A 155 0.26 -24.21 2.40
CA GLU A 155 -0.77 -23.28 1.95
C GLU A 155 -0.32 -21.82 2.09
N ARG A 156 0.44 -21.48 3.15
CA ARG A 156 1.05 -20.15 3.30
C ARG A 156 2.05 -19.86 2.19
N VAL A 157 2.89 -20.84 1.85
CA VAL A 157 3.82 -20.73 0.73
C VAL A 157 3.06 -20.53 -0.58
N ALA A 158 2.02 -21.32 -0.85
CA ALA A 158 1.21 -21.15 -2.06
C ALA A 158 0.55 -19.76 -2.14
N LEU A 159 -0.04 -19.26 -1.06
CA LEU A 159 -0.65 -17.92 -1.00
C LEU A 159 0.37 -16.80 -1.25
N ASN A 160 1.58 -16.93 -0.68
CA ASN A 160 2.66 -15.99 -0.95
C ASN A 160 3.12 -16.04 -2.41
N SER A 161 3.26 -17.23 -2.99
CA SER A 161 3.60 -17.38 -4.41
C SER A 161 2.56 -16.72 -5.32
N TYR A 162 1.26 -16.91 -5.03
CA TYR A 162 0.20 -16.21 -5.77
C TYR A 162 0.31 -14.69 -5.62
N ARG A 163 0.55 -14.19 -4.40
CA ARG A 163 0.74 -12.75 -4.16
C ARG A 163 1.89 -12.20 -5.02
N TYR A 164 3.06 -12.84 -4.98
CA TYR A 164 4.22 -12.41 -5.77
C TYR A 164 3.97 -12.46 -7.28
N ALA A 165 3.22 -13.45 -7.77
CA ALA A 165 2.81 -13.48 -9.18
C ALA A 165 1.97 -12.24 -9.55
N TRP A 166 1.03 -11.84 -8.69
CA TRP A 166 0.26 -10.62 -8.88
C TRP A 166 1.10 -9.35 -8.76
N THR A 167 2.05 -9.29 -7.83
CA THR A 167 3.00 -8.17 -7.71
C THR A 167 3.83 -7.99 -8.98
N PHE A 168 4.32 -9.10 -9.55
CA PHE A 168 5.05 -9.10 -10.81
C PHE A 168 4.16 -8.60 -11.96
N LEU A 169 2.96 -9.17 -12.13
CA LEU A 169 2.00 -8.73 -13.17
C LEU A 169 1.63 -7.25 -13.03
N SER A 170 1.44 -6.78 -11.80
CA SER A 170 1.14 -5.38 -11.50
C SER A 170 2.27 -4.46 -11.95
N SER A 171 3.51 -4.81 -11.62
CA SER A 171 4.69 -4.04 -12.00
C SER A 171 4.90 -4.06 -13.52
N THR A 172 4.79 -5.22 -14.16
CA THR A 172 4.95 -5.34 -15.62
C THR A 172 3.86 -4.59 -16.38
N SER A 173 2.60 -4.67 -15.94
CA SER A 173 1.51 -3.94 -16.59
C SER A 173 1.71 -2.43 -16.50
N LEU A 174 2.23 -1.91 -15.38
CA LEU A 174 2.61 -0.50 -15.25
C LEU A 174 3.62 -0.10 -16.34
N TYR A 175 4.74 -0.80 -16.43
CA TYR A 175 5.76 -0.49 -17.44
C TYR A 175 5.24 -0.65 -18.87
N ALA A 176 4.42 -1.66 -19.13
CA ALA A 176 3.80 -1.86 -20.44
C ALA A 176 2.88 -0.69 -20.81
N THR A 177 2.06 -0.19 -19.87
CA THR A 177 1.23 0.99 -20.11
C THR A 177 2.09 2.23 -20.36
N ALA A 178 3.13 2.45 -19.56
CA ALA A 178 4.05 3.57 -19.76
C ALA A 178 4.68 3.53 -21.17
N SER A 179 5.20 2.38 -21.60
CA SER A 179 5.79 2.22 -22.95
C SER A 179 4.79 2.29 -24.10
N PHE A 180 3.49 2.11 -23.85
CA PHE A 180 2.47 2.25 -24.90
C PHE A 180 2.06 3.72 -25.09
N PHE A 181 2.06 4.51 -24.02
CA PHE A 181 1.64 5.92 -24.06
C PHE A 181 2.79 6.91 -24.34
N PHE A 182 4.04 6.50 -24.17
CA PHE A 182 5.26 7.28 -24.43
C PHE A 182 6.13 6.61 -25.49
#